data_AF-A0A5B2W1A7-F1
#
_entry.id   AF-A0A5B2W1A7-F1
#
_cell.length_a   1.000
_cell.length_b   1.000
_cell.length_c   1.000
_cell.angle_alpha   90.00
_cell.angle_beta   90.00
_cell.angle_gamma   90.00
#
_symmetry.space_group_name_H-M   'P 1'
#
loop_
_entity.id
_entity.type
_entity.pdbx_description
1 polymer ?
#
loop_
_entity_poly.entity_id
_entity_poly.type
_entity_poly.pdbx_seq_one_letter_code
_entity_poly.pdbx_strand_id
1 'polypeptide(L)' 'MDERLATLLRSVQAGEEVVFTHEGREVARLVASTPNDRGDIVERFRRVSGGATLGGLSIRDLIDEGRR' A
#
# COMPACT_ATOMS: atom_id res chain seq x y z
N MET A 1 -0.29 18.32 -23.39
CA MET A 1 -1.07 17.32 -22.63
C MET A 1 -2.34 17.07 -23.41
N ASP A 2 -2.66 15.82 -23.72
CA ASP A 2 -3.89 15.44 -24.43
C ASP A 2 -5.13 15.79 -23.56
N GLU A 3 -6.18 16.38 -24.15
CA GLU A 3 -7.38 16.80 -23.41
C GLU A 3 -8.15 15.64 -22.76
N ARG A 4 -8.11 14.44 -23.37
CA ARG A 4 -8.79 13.26 -22.84
C ARG A 4 -8.10 12.79 -21.58
N LEU A 5 -6.75 12.75 -21.60
CA LEU A 5 -5.98 12.39 -20.41
C LEU A 5 -6.21 13.39 -19.27
N ALA A 6 -6.24 14.69 -19.57
CA ALA A 6 -6.53 15.71 -18.56
C ALA A 6 -7.92 15.54 -17.92
N THR A 7 -8.91 15.09 -18.69
CA THR A 7 -10.26 14.81 -18.20
C THR A 7 -10.30 13.59 -17.28
N LEU A 8 -9.65 12.49 -17.69
CA LEU A 8 -9.53 11.29 -16.85
C LEU A 8 -8.82 11.58 -15.52
N LEU A 9 -7.77 12.41 -15.55
CA LEU A 9 -7.07 12.82 -14.33
C LEU A 9 -7.97 13.61 -13.37
N ARG A 10 -8.86 14.48 -13.88
CA ARG A 10 -9.83 15.22 -13.03
C ARG A 10 -10.86 14.30 -12.39
N SER A 11 -11.41 13.35 -13.15
CA SER A 11 -12.31 12.33 -12.62
C SER A 11 -11.65 11.51 -11.51
N VAL A 12 -10.41 11.08 -11.74
CA VAL A 12 -9.66 10.31 -10.75
C VAL A 12 -9.32 11.15 -9.51
N GLN A 13 -9.00 12.44 -9.67
CA GLN A 13 -8.85 13.36 -8.54
C GLN A 13 -10.14 13.54 -7.74
N ALA A 14 -11.31 13.45 -8.39
CA ALA A 14 -12.61 13.48 -7.73
C ALA A 14 -12.98 12.17 -7.03
N GLY A 15 -12.14 11.13 -7.14
CA GLY A 15 -12.32 9.84 -6.47
C GLY A 15 -12.82 8.71 -7.38
N GLU A 16 -12.92 8.93 -8.69
CA GLU A 16 -13.24 7.86 -9.63
C GLU A 16 -12.03 6.93 -9.86
N GLU A 17 -12.30 5.67 -10.19
CA GLU A 17 -11.30 4.75 -10.72
C GLU A 17 -11.58 4.49 -12.20
N VAL A 18 -10.54 4.55 -13.03
CA VAL A 18 -10.66 4.33 -14.47
C VAL A 18 -9.89 3.08 -14.86
N VAL A 19 -10.57 2.13 -15.50
CA VAL A 19 -9.97 0.91 -16.05
C VAL A 19 -9.78 1.08 -17.56
N PHE A 20 -8.55 0.88 -18.04
CA PHE A 20 -8.25 0.82 -19.46
C PHE A 20 -8.29 -0.62 -19.93
N THR A 21 -9.05 -0.88 -20.99
CA THR A 21 -9.15 -2.19 -21.63
C THR A 21 -8.58 -2.16 -23.04
N HIS A 22 -7.92 -3.24 -23.43
CA HIS A 22 -7.53 -3.51 -24.81
C HIS A 22 -8.08 -4.89 -25.21
N GLU A 23 -8.84 -4.96 -26.30
CA GLU A 23 -9.50 -6.20 -26.76
C GLU A 23 -10.34 -6.89 -25.67
N GLY A 24 -11.04 -6.08 -24.85
CA GLY A 24 -11.88 -6.58 -23.76
C GLY A 24 -11.11 -7.07 -22.52
N ARG A 25 -9.77 -6.98 -22.52
CA ARG A 25 -8.93 -7.33 -21.36
C ARG A 25 -8.47 -6.06 -20.65
N GLU A 26 -8.55 -6.04 -19.33
CA GLU A 26 -7.96 -4.97 -18.52
C GLU A 26 -6.43 -4.95 -18.71
N VAL A 27 -5.88 -3.78 -19.05
CA VAL A 27 -4.44 -3.57 -19.29
C VAL A 27 -3.81 -2.56 -18.34
N ALA A 28 -4.60 -1.63 -17.81
CA ALA A 28 -4.13 -0.62 -16.86
C ALA A 28 -5.28 -0.05 -16.05
N ARG A 29 -4.95 0.57 -14.92
CA ARG A 29 -5.90 1.30 -14.09
C ARG A 29 -5.30 2.63 -13.64
N LEU A 30 -6.12 3.66 -13.64
CA LEU A 30 -5.79 4.96 -13.08
C LEU A 30 -6.64 5.17 -11.83
N VAL A 31 -5.96 5.35 -10.70
CA VAL A 31 -6.57 5.54 -9.37
C VAL A 31 -5.96 6.76 -8.71
N ALA A 32 -6.70 7.38 -7.79
CA ALA A 32 -6.18 8.50 -7.02
C ALA A 32 -4.97 8.03 -6.23
N SER A 33 -3.89 8.81 -6.27
CA SER A 33 -2.77 8.56 -5.37
C SER A 33 -3.23 8.89 -3.95
N THR A 34 -3.48 7.88 -3.13
CA THR A 34 -3.52 8.09 -1.69
C THR A 34 -2.13 8.52 -1.24
N PRO A 35 -1.96 9.67 -0.57
CA PRO A 35 -0.69 10.00 0.06
C PRO A 35 -0.40 8.88 1.05
N ASN A 36 0.48 7.95 0.65
CA ASN A 36 1.06 7.02 1.59
C ASN A 36 1.93 7.87 2.50
N ASP A 37 1.62 7.87 3.79
CA ASP A 37 2.47 8.44 4.81
C ASP A 37 3.73 7.56 4.95
N ARG A 38 4.57 7.58 3.91
CA ARG A 38 5.84 6.83 3.86
C ARG A 38 6.76 7.33 4.97
N GLY A 39 6.59 8.59 5.40
CA GLY A 39 7.28 9.15 6.56
C GLY A 39 6.98 8.35 7.82
N ASP A 40 5.70 8.13 8.12
CA ASP A 40 5.26 7.39 9.30
C ASP A 40 5.81 5.96 9.35
N ILE A 41 5.87 5.27 8.21
CA ILE A 41 6.40 3.90 8.16
C ILE A 41 7.91 3.91 8.51
N VAL A 42 8.68 4.80 7.90
CA VAL A 42 10.13 4.89 8.15
C VAL A 42 10.40 5.28 9.61
N GLU A 43 9.65 6.21 10.18
CA GLU A 43 9.78 6.56 11.59
C GLU A 43 9.39 5.42 12.52
N ARG A 44 8.33 4.68 12.20
CA ARG A 44 7.91 3.49 12.96
C ARG A 44 8.99 2.41 12.96
N PHE A 45 9.63 2.15 11.83
CA PHE A 45 10.75 1.20 11.75
C PHE A 45 11.99 1.69 12.51
N ARG A 46 12.32 2.99 12.43
CA ARG A 46 13.42 3.59 13.22
C ARG A 46 13.17 3.48 14.73
N ARG A 47 11.92 3.61 15.18
CA ARG A 47 11.54 3.44 16.59
C ARG A 47 11.76 2.00 17.07
N VAL A 48 11.52 1.02 16.21
CA VAL A 48 11.68 -0.42 16.50
C VAL A 48 13.15 -0.85 16.39
N SER A 49 13.96 -0.22 15.54
CA SER A 49 15.38 -0.57 15.35
C SER A 49 16.26 -0.33 16.57
N GLY A 50 15.78 0.44 17.55
CA GLY A 50 16.51 0.70 18.82
C GLY A 50 16.55 -0.49 19.79
N GLY A 51 15.86 -1.59 19.48
CA GLY A 51 15.85 -2.81 20.29
C GLY A 51 14.44 -3.28 20.60
N ALA A 52 13.87 -4.10 19.72
CA ALA A 52 12.65 -4.84 20.01
C ALA A 52 13.02 -6.18 20.66
N THR A 53 12.47 -6.45 21.83
CA THR A 53 12.60 -7.75 22.49
C THR A 53 11.26 -8.47 22.45
N LEU A 54 11.31 -9.81 22.47
CA LEU A 54 10.10 -10.64 22.57
C LEU A 54 9.50 -10.64 23.99
N GLY A 55 9.90 -9.71 24.86
CA GLY A 55 9.33 -9.56 26.20
C GLY A 55 9.46 -10.79 27.11
N GLY A 56 10.47 -11.63 26.87
CA GLY A 56 10.66 -12.90 27.59
C GLY A 56 10.07 -14.13 26.89
N LEU A 57 9.39 -13.97 25.75
CA LEU A 57 8.97 -15.10 24.93
C LEU A 57 10.19 -15.71 24.23
N SER A 58 10.29 -17.03 24.30
CA SER A 58 11.27 -17.78 23.53
C SER A 58 10.77 -18.02 22.12
N ILE A 59 11.70 -18.27 21.20
CA ILE A 59 11.36 -18.73 19.84
C ILE A 59 10.50 -20.00 19.90
N ARG A 60 10.69 -20.84 20.93
CA ARG A 60 9.93 -22.08 21.09
C ARG A 60 8.46 -21.81 21.42
N ASP A 61 8.19 -20.82 22.28
CA ASP A 61 6.82 -20.41 22.61
C ASP A 61 6.07 -19.95 21.35
N LEU A 62 6.76 -19.25 20.43
CA LEU A 62 6.18 -18.81 19.15
C LEU A 62 5.89 -19.97 18.20
N ILE A 63 6.79 -20.96 18.13
CA ILE A 63 6.61 -22.14 17.28
C ILE A 63 5.45 -23.00 17.78
N ASP A 64 5.35 -23.20 19.09
CA ASP A 64 4.33 -24.05 19.69
C ASP A 64 2.93 -23.42 19.58
N GLU A 65 2.82 -22.08 19.68
CA GLU A 65 1.57 -21.37 19.44
C GLU A 65 1.11 -21.47 17.97
N GLY A 66 2.01 -21.26 17.01
CA GLY A 66 1.66 -21.35 15.58
C GLY A 66 1.32 -22.76 15.08
N ARG A 67 1.53 -23.79 15.90
CA ARG A 67 1.22 -25.20 15.58
C ARG A 67 -0.09 -25.69 16.21
N ARG A 68 -0.76 -24.88 17.05
CA ARG A 68 -2.09 -25.15 17.58
C ARG A 68 -3.16 -24.63 16.64
#